data_AF-A0A6G4ZDW8-F1
#
_entry.id   AF-A0A6G4ZDW8-F1
#
_cell.length_a   1.000
_cell.length_b   1.000
_cell.length_c   1.000
_cell.angle_alpha   90.00
_cell.angle_beta   90.00
_cell.angle_gamma   90.00
#
_symmetry.space_group_name_H-M   'P 1'
#
loop_
_entity.id
_entity.type
_entity.pdbx_description
1 polymer ?
#
loop_
_entity_poly.entity_id
_entity_poly.type
_entity_poly.pdbx_seq_one_letter_code
_entity_poly.pdbx_strand_id
1 'polypeptide(L)'
;MIWSKLSSSINYYINKRIWGEELLKENILLLNKYIDDTFILEDGVYKYLDKKTYDYIDLTREDMGKVEKAFIERLEKKRKVSEDKESFKKHMIMISEYLEKEENKEKSKIIELKNYRK
;
A
#
# COMPACT_ATOMS: atom_id res chain seq x y z
N MET A 1 9.38 10.03 21.61
CA MET A 1 9.27 10.43 20.20
C MET A 1 8.08 9.71 19.58
N ILE A 2 7.21 10.41 18.84
CA ILE A 2 5.98 9.83 18.25
C ILE A 2 6.29 8.68 17.28
N TRP A 3 7.41 8.75 16.57
CA TRP A 3 7.82 7.76 15.59
C TRP A 3 7.93 6.33 16.15
N SER A 4 8.41 6.14 17.39
CA SER A 4 8.51 4.79 17.96
C SER A 4 7.14 4.13 18.15
N LYS A 5 6.11 4.93 18.48
CA LYS A 5 4.71 4.48 18.60
C LYS A 5 4.13 4.13 17.23
N LEU A 6 4.28 5.03 16.26
CA LEU A 6 3.82 4.81 14.88
C LEU A 6 4.49 3.59 14.24
N SER A 7 5.81 3.49 14.37
CA SER A 7 6.59 2.35 13.89
C SER A 7 6.12 1.03 14.51
N SER A 8 5.83 1.03 15.82
CA SER A 8 5.29 -0.16 16.49
C SER A 8 3.88 -0.51 16.01
N SER A 9 3.03 0.50 15.78
CA SER A 9 1.69 0.34 15.22
C SER A 9 1.72 -0.31 13.83
N ILE A 10 2.57 0.18 12.93
CA ILE A 10 2.76 -0.39 11.59
C ILE A 10 3.16 -1.87 11.69
N ASN A 11 4.17 -2.18 12.51
CA ASN A 11 4.64 -3.55 12.68
C ASN A 11 3.54 -4.47 13.22
N TYR A 12 2.81 -4.02 14.23
CA TYR A 12 1.70 -4.77 14.79
C TYR A 12 0.63 -5.04 13.73
N TYR A 13 0.21 -4.01 13.00
CA TYR A 13 -0.84 -4.13 11.99
C TYR A 13 -0.44 -5.10 10.88
N ILE A 14 0.74 -4.90 10.27
CA ILE A 14 1.23 -5.78 9.20
C ILE A 14 1.35 -7.23 9.70
N ASN A 15 1.88 -7.45 10.90
CA ASN A 15 2.10 -8.80 11.44
C ASN A 15 0.85 -9.45 12.02
N LYS A 16 -0.23 -8.72 12.30
CA LYS A 16 -1.46 -9.30 12.86
C LYS A 16 -2.61 -9.36 11.86
N ARG A 17 -2.66 -8.44 10.90
CA ARG A 17 -3.81 -8.29 9.99
C ARG A 17 -3.54 -8.65 8.54
N ILE A 18 -2.28 -8.70 8.10
CA ILE A 18 -1.96 -8.92 6.69
C ILE A 18 -1.29 -10.28 6.51
N TRP A 19 -2.06 -11.30 6.13
CA TRP A 19 -1.62 -12.67 5.87
C TRP A 19 -2.49 -13.31 4.79
N GLY A 20 -2.00 -14.41 4.19
CA GLY A 20 -2.74 -15.13 3.15
C GLY A 20 -3.12 -14.22 1.99
N GLU A 21 -4.39 -14.23 1.59
CA GLU A 21 -4.91 -13.43 0.48
C GLU A 21 -4.75 -11.92 0.68
N GLU A 22 -4.70 -11.41 1.91
CA GLU A 22 -4.46 -9.97 2.15
C GLU A 22 -3.10 -9.54 1.62
N LEU A 23 -2.09 -10.42 1.59
CA LEU A 23 -0.77 -10.09 1.03
C LEU A 23 -0.83 -9.83 -0.47
N LEU A 24 -1.88 -10.28 -1.17
CA LEU A 24 -2.05 -10.12 -2.62
C LEU A 24 -2.65 -8.75 -2.98
N LYS A 25 -3.31 -8.08 -2.04
CA LYS A 25 -3.96 -6.79 -2.29
C LYS A 25 -2.95 -5.69 -2.58
N GLU A 26 -3.36 -4.68 -3.34
CA GLU A 26 -2.50 -3.55 -3.65
C GLU A 26 -2.02 -2.82 -2.38
N ASN A 27 -0.79 -2.29 -2.45
CA ASN A 27 -0.18 -1.55 -1.34
C ASN A 27 -1.05 -0.37 -0.90
N ILE A 28 -1.64 0.35 -1.85
CA ILE A 28 -2.47 1.52 -1.57
C ILE A 28 -3.74 1.13 -0.82
N LEU A 29 -4.38 0.00 -1.17
CA LEU A 29 -5.58 -0.48 -0.50
C LEU A 29 -5.28 -0.86 0.96
N LEU A 30 -4.17 -1.56 1.19
CA LEU A 30 -3.77 -1.97 2.54
C LEU A 30 -3.32 -0.78 3.40
N LEU A 31 -2.65 0.20 2.78
CA LEU A 31 -2.23 1.43 3.43
C LEU A 31 -3.44 2.28 3.83
N ASN A 32 -4.40 2.49 2.93
CA ASN A 32 -5.61 3.25 3.24
C ASN A 32 -6.39 2.57 4.38
N LYS A 33 -6.57 1.25 4.32
CA LYS A 33 -7.21 0.50 5.40
C LYS A 33 -6.46 0.65 6.73
N TYR A 34 -5.12 0.62 6.71
CA TYR A 34 -4.31 0.87 7.90
C TYR A 34 -4.52 2.28 8.45
N ILE A 35 -4.57 3.30 7.58
CA ILE A 35 -4.79 4.69 7.95
C ILE A 35 -6.17 4.81 8.62
N ASP A 36 -7.22 4.28 7.99
CA ASP A 36 -8.59 4.33 8.49
C ASP A 36 -8.76 3.58 9.83
N ASP A 37 -8.08 2.44 9.99
CA ASP A 37 -8.13 1.64 11.23
C ASP A 37 -7.32 2.28 12.39
N THR A 38 -6.37 3.17 12.09
CA THR A 38 -5.34 3.61 13.07
C THR A 38 -5.46 5.08 13.43
N PHE A 39 -5.84 5.93 12.49
CA PHE A 39 -5.83 7.37 12.65
C PHE A 39 -7.25 7.92 12.55
N ILE A 40 -7.46 9.05 13.21
CA ILE A 40 -8.69 9.83 13.07
C ILE A 40 -8.37 11.03 12.19
N LEU A 41 -9.19 11.30 11.19
CA LEU A 41 -9.12 12.53 10.41
C LEU A 41 -10.09 13.55 11.00
N GLU A 42 -9.57 14.61 11.61
CA GLU A 42 -10.35 15.69 12.21
C GLU A 42 -9.79 17.02 11.71
N ASP A 43 -10.66 17.89 11.18
CA ASP A 43 -10.28 19.19 10.59
C ASP A 43 -9.16 19.11 9.53
N GLY A 44 -9.11 18.00 8.78
CA GLY A 44 -8.09 17.77 7.76
C GLY A 44 -6.71 17.36 8.32
N VAL A 45 -6.61 17.12 9.62
CA VAL A 45 -5.39 16.67 10.30
C VAL A 45 -5.57 15.23 10.78
N TYR A 46 -4.61 14.37 10.47
CA TYR A 46 -4.59 13.02 11.03
C TYR A 46 -4.12 13.04 12.47
N LYS A 47 -4.84 12.34 13.35
CA LYS A 47 -4.56 12.25 14.78
C LYS A 47 -4.32 10.79 15.16
N TYR A 48 -3.29 10.57 15.99
CA TYR A 48 -2.97 9.27 16.55
C TYR A 48 -3.33 9.22 18.03
N LEU A 49 -4.09 8.20 18.45
CA LEU A 49 -4.39 7.96 19.86
C LEU A 49 -3.21 7.28 20.56
N ASP A 50 -2.57 7.98 21.49
CA ASP A 50 -1.60 7.37 22.39
C ASP A 50 -2.30 6.54 23.46
N LYS A 51 -2.31 5.22 23.29
CA LYS A 51 -2.96 4.28 24.23
C LYS A 51 -2.38 4.31 25.65
N LYS A 52 -1.21 4.91 25.86
CA LYS A 52 -0.61 5.01 27.20
C LYS A 52 -1.16 6.21 27.97
N THR A 53 -1.29 7.36 27.32
CA THR A 53 -1.74 8.60 27.97
C THR A 53 -3.21 8.91 27.68
N TYR A 54 -3.80 8.22 26.70
CA TYR A 54 -5.13 8.46 26.14
C TYR A 54 -5.30 9.82 25.45
N ASP A 55 -4.19 10.42 25.03
CA ASP A 55 -4.19 11.69 24.30
C ASP A 55 -4.11 11.48 22.78
N TYR A 56 -4.75 12.39 22.04
CA TYR A 56 -4.57 12.49 20.61
C TYR A 56 -3.35 13.35 20.26
N ILE A 57 -2.55 12.85 19.33
CA ILE A 57 -1.35 13.51 18.83
C ILE A 57 -1.58 13.83 17.36
N ASP A 58 -1.56 15.12 17.04
CA ASP A 58 -1.66 15.60 15.66
C ASP A 58 -0.41 15.19 14.86
N LEU A 59 -0.65 14.63 13.68
CA LEU A 59 0.40 14.17 12.78
C LEU A 59 0.66 15.22 11.70
N THR A 60 1.93 15.58 11.56
CA THR A 60 2.35 16.45 10.47
C THR A 60 2.32 15.71 9.13
N ARG A 61 2.37 16.45 8.03
CA ARG A 61 2.55 15.85 6.70
C ARG A 61 3.83 15.01 6.61
N GLU A 62 4.88 15.42 7.31
CA GLU A 62 6.14 14.68 7.36
C GLU A 62 5.98 13.34 8.10
N ASP A 63 5.23 13.33 9.21
CA ASP A 63 4.94 12.10 9.95
C ASP A 63 4.15 11.11 9.08
N MET A 64 3.12 11.60 8.38
CA MET A 64 2.32 10.77 7.46
C MET A 64 3.17 10.23 6.31
N GLY A 65 4.01 11.06 5.67
CA GLY A 65 4.91 10.60 4.62
C GLY A 65 5.90 9.52 5.11
N LYS A 66 6.38 9.63 6.36
CA LYS A 66 7.21 8.58 6.98
C LYS A 66 6.42 7.30 7.23
N VAL A 67 5.17 7.41 7.68
CA VAL A 67 4.26 6.27 7.91
C VAL A 67 3.99 5.52 6.61
N GLU A 68 3.60 6.22 5.55
CA GLU A 68 3.31 5.64 4.23
C GLU A 68 4.51 4.87 3.69
N LYS A 69 5.68 5.51 3.69
CA LYS A 69 6.93 4.89 3.22
C LYS A 69 7.28 3.64 4.04
N ALA A 70 7.28 3.75 5.37
CA ALA A 70 7.65 2.64 6.24
C ALA A 70 6.65 1.48 6.16
N PHE A 71 5.36 1.75 5.98
CA PHE A 71 4.33 0.73 5.79
C PHE A 71 4.59 -0.08 4.53
N ILE A 72 4.78 0.60 3.38
CA ILE A 72 5.05 -0.04 2.09
C ILE A 72 6.34 -0.87 2.15
N GLU A 73 7.44 -0.30 2.66
CA GLU A 73 8.73 -1.01 2.76
C GLU A 73 8.63 -2.30 3.58
N ARG A 74 7.88 -2.29 4.69
CA ARG A 74 7.72 -3.46 5.56
C ARG A 74 6.77 -4.49 4.98
N LEU A 75 5.71 -4.05 4.31
CA LEU A 75 4.79 -4.93 3.61
C LEU A 75 5.51 -5.69 2.49
N GLU A 76 6.31 -4.99 1.68
CA GLU A 76 7.14 -5.60 0.65
C GLU A 76 8.18 -6.58 1.22
N LYS A 77 8.82 -6.23 2.35
CA LYS A 77 9.71 -7.17 3.04
C LYS A 77 8.96 -8.42 3.50
N LYS A 78 7.76 -8.28 4.06
CA LYS A 78 6.95 -9.42 4.50
C LYS A 78 6.58 -10.34 3.33
N ARG A 79 6.18 -9.79 2.19
CA ARG A 79 5.87 -10.57 0.97
C ARG A 79 7.05 -11.37 0.46
N LYS A 80 8.26 -10.82 0.53
CA LYS A 80 9.49 -11.53 0.13
C LYS A 80 9.81 -12.71 1.04
N VAL A 81 9.44 -12.62 2.32
CA VAL A 81 9.74 -13.64 3.35
C VAL A 81 8.64 -14.70 3.45
N SER A 82 7.38 -14.37 3.19
CA SER A 82 6.27 -15.33 3.26
C SER A 82 6.42 -16.46 2.22
N GLU A 83 6.41 -17.71 2.69
CA GLU A 83 6.56 -18.94 1.88
C GLU A 83 5.36 -19.29 1.00
N ASP A 84 4.27 -18.52 1.03
CA ASP A 84 3.21 -18.48 0.01
C ASP A 84 3.70 -17.89 -1.34
N LYS A 85 4.99 -18.11 -1.65
CA LYS A 85 5.65 -17.70 -2.88
C LYS A 85 4.87 -18.15 -4.10
N GLU A 86 4.20 -19.29 -4.05
CA GLU A 86 3.51 -19.85 -5.22
C GLU A 86 2.17 -19.17 -5.50
N SER A 87 1.37 -18.90 -4.46
CA SER A 87 0.14 -18.09 -4.55
C SER A 87 0.48 -16.65 -4.97
N PHE A 88 1.49 -16.07 -4.32
CA PHE A 88 1.97 -14.72 -4.64
C PHE A 88 2.53 -14.64 -6.06
N LYS A 89 3.33 -15.62 -6.50
CA LYS A 89 3.91 -15.66 -7.85
C LYS A 89 2.84 -15.86 -8.91
N LYS A 90 1.85 -16.73 -8.70
CA LYS A 90 0.69 -16.89 -9.60
C LYS A 90 -0.11 -15.59 -9.73
N HIS A 91 -0.33 -14.89 -8.61
CA HIS A 91 -1.04 -13.62 -8.64
C HIS A 91 -0.24 -12.50 -9.32
N MET A 92 1.07 -12.41 -9.07
CA MET A 92 1.97 -11.48 -9.77
C MET A 92 1.98 -11.73 -11.28
N ILE A 93 2.01 -12.99 -11.70
CA ILE A 93 1.90 -13.38 -13.11
C ILE A 93 0.56 -12.89 -13.71
N MET A 94 -0.55 -13.12 -13.02
CA MET A 94 -1.87 -12.67 -13.47
C MET A 94 -1.97 -11.14 -13.59
N ILE A 95 -1.38 -10.38 -12.67
CA ILE A 95 -1.31 -8.91 -12.77
C ILE A 95 -0.45 -8.50 -13.97
N SER A 96 0.72 -9.11 -14.17
CA SER A 96 1.56 -8.80 -15.33
C SER A 96 0.85 -9.11 -16.66
N GLU A 97 0.13 -10.23 -16.74
CA GLU A 97 -0.65 -10.59 -17.92
C GLU A 97 -1.80 -9.59 -18.17
N TYR A 98 -2.43 -9.07 -17.12
CA TYR A 98 -3.47 -8.05 -17.25
C TYR A 98 -2.89 -6.72 -17.76
N LEU A 99 -1.76 -6.28 -17.21
CA LEU A 99 -1.08 -5.04 -17.63
C LEU A 99 -0.57 -5.14 -19.07
N GLU A 100 0.00 -6.28 -19.47
CA GLU A 100 0.41 -6.52 -20.86
C GLU A 100 -0.79 -6.51 -21.82
N LYS A 101 -1.95 -7.05 -21.39
CA LYS A 101 -3.18 -6.99 -22.20
C LYS A 101 -3.68 -5.56 -22.37
N GLU A 102 -3.68 -4.76 -21.31
CA GLU A 102 -4.09 -3.35 -21.39
C GLU A 102 -3.11 -2.52 -22.21
N GLU A 103 -1.80 -2.72 -22.09
CA GLU A 103 -0.79 -2.04 -22.91
C GLU A 103 -0.92 -2.43 -24.40
N ASN A 104 -1.18 -3.70 -24.70
CA ASN A 104 -1.43 -4.16 -26.07
C ASN A 104 -2.74 -3.59 -26.64
N LYS A 105 -3.78 -3.46 -25.81
CA LYS A 105 -5.04 -2.82 -26.18
C LYS A 105 -4.85 -1.33 -26.46
N GLU A 106 -4.02 -0.65 -25.70
CA GLU A 106 -3.65 0.74 -25.92
C GLU A 106 -2.83 0.91 -27.20
N LYS A 107 -1.82 0.06 -27.44
CA LYS A 107 -1.07 0.01 -28.71
C LYS A 107 -1.95 -0.27 -29.92
N SER A 108 -2.94 -1.15 -29.79
CA SER A 108 -3.88 -1.47 -30.88
C SER A 108 -4.83 -0.32 -31.24
N LYS A 109 -5.05 0.64 -30.33
CA LYS A 109 -5.83 1.85 -30.59
C LYS A 109 -5.03 2.94 -31.32
N ILE A 110 -3.71 2.85 -31.33
CA ILE A 110 -2.84 3.81 -32.04
C ILE A 110 -2.87 3.44 -33.53
N ILE A 111 -3.70 4.13 -34.31
CA ILE A 111 -3.66 4.06 -35.77
C ILE A 111 -2.36 4.73 -36.23
N GLU A 112 -1.48 3.98 -36.89
CA GLU A 112 -0.27 4.55 -37.50
C GLU A 112 -0.65 5.47 -38.68
N LEU A 113 -0.70 6.77 -38.42
CA LEU A 113 -0.95 7.84 -39.41
C LEU A 113 0.09 7.91 -40.54
N LYS A 114 1.15 7.09 -40.50
CA LYS A 114 2.21 7.05 -41.53
C LYS A 114 1.71 6.50 -42.88
N ASN A 115 0.59 5.77 -42.89
CA ASN A 115 -0.01 5.24 -44.12
C ASN A 115 -1.11 6.14 -44.73
N TYR A 116 -1.37 7.32 -44.14
CA TYR A 116 -2.42 8.26 -44.57
C TYR A 116 -1.90 9.51 -45.29
N ARG A 117 -0.70 9.46 -45.88
CA ARG A 117 -0.32 10.46 -46.92
C ARG A 117 -0.75 9.92 -48.28
N LYS A 118 -1.95 10.32 -48.71
CA LYS A 118 -2.34 10.35 -50.12
C LYS A 118 -1.66 11.52 -50.82
#